data_AF-A0A067TKK2-F1
#
_entry.id   AF-A0A067TKK2-F1
#
_cell.length_a   1.000
_cell.length_b   1.000
_cell.length_c   1.000
_cell.angle_alpha   90.00
_cell.angle_beta   90.00
_cell.angle_gamma   90.00
#
_symmetry.space_group_name_H-M   'P 1'
#
loop_
_entity.id
_entity.type
_entity.pdbx_description
1 polymer ?
#
loop_
_entity_poly.entity_id
_entity_poly.type
_entity_poly.pdbx_seq_one_letter_code
_entity_poly.pdbx_strand_id
1 'polypeptide(L)'
;RTPHTNVGDSEHPGGMQAYCSASAHSSPDQGQLSSEFWRNVEFKTGNGVNGKRYAQLTGCINPSTLDRINANDGGGQYDSSGGVGGNGNPEGSACEGYNHYVELLEPAGPRACIRCCDDPADCPTTMDTSGCPNVIPGNYFDCA
;
A
#
# COMPACT_ATOMS: atom_id res chain seq x y z
N ARG A 1 13.61 0.75 -12.59
CA ARG A 1 12.73 1.62 -11.79
C ARG A 1 13.44 2.94 -11.49
N THR A 2 12.74 4.06 -11.59
CA THR A 2 13.31 5.40 -11.45
C THR A 2 13.29 5.83 -9.98
N PRO A 3 14.38 6.36 -9.41
CA PRO A 3 14.37 6.93 -8.06
C PRO A 3 13.42 8.13 -7.95
N HIS A 4 12.86 8.37 -6.76
CA HIS A 4 12.01 9.51 -6.43
C HIS A 4 10.84 9.72 -7.41
N THR A 5 10.15 8.64 -7.76
CA THR A 5 8.98 8.68 -8.65
C THR A 5 7.73 8.93 -7.82
N ASN A 6 6.78 9.69 -8.36
CA ASN A 6 5.44 9.78 -7.75
C ASN A 6 4.76 8.41 -7.87
N VAL A 7 3.91 8.06 -6.92
CA VAL A 7 3.20 6.78 -6.87
C VAL A 7 2.43 6.56 -8.16
N GLY A 8 1.59 7.51 -8.57
CA GLY A 8 0.81 7.43 -9.81
C GLY A 8 1.67 7.37 -11.09
N ASP A 9 2.82 8.03 -11.11
CA ASP A 9 3.73 7.99 -12.28
C ASP A 9 4.39 6.61 -12.44
N SER A 10 4.41 5.80 -11.39
CA SER A 10 5.01 4.47 -11.41
C SER A 10 4.07 3.37 -11.90
N GLU A 11 2.77 3.64 -12.04
CA GLU A 11 1.67 2.70 -12.37
C GLU A 11 1.71 2.19 -13.82
N HIS A 12 2.85 1.63 -14.22
CA HIS A 12 3.08 0.99 -15.51
C HIS A 12 4.03 -0.20 -15.37
N PRO A 13 3.99 -1.18 -16.29
CA PRO A 13 4.90 -2.33 -16.25
C PRO A 13 6.37 -1.91 -16.09
N GLY A 14 7.05 -2.50 -15.10
CA GLY A 14 8.45 -2.20 -14.75
C GLY A 14 8.68 -0.92 -13.92
N GLY A 15 7.64 -0.13 -13.65
CA GLY A 15 7.69 1.06 -12.80
C GLY A 15 7.61 0.77 -11.30
N MET A 16 6.83 -0.25 -10.91
CA MET A 16 6.55 -0.61 -9.52
C MET A 16 7.39 -1.76 -8.97
N GLN A 17 7.59 -1.78 -7.65
CA GLN A 17 8.27 -2.84 -6.90
C GLN A 17 7.54 -3.14 -5.60
N ALA A 18 7.34 -4.42 -5.27
CA ALA A 18 6.97 -4.81 -3.92
C ALA A 18 8.17 -4.67 -2.98
N TYR A 19 7.95 -4.04 -1.82
CA TYR A 19 8.93 -3.96 -0.74
C TYR A 19 8.46 -4.78 0.45
N CYS A 20 9.30 -5.69 0.93
CA CYS A 20 8.95 -6.64 1.98
C CYS A 20 9.86 -6.43 3.21
N SER A 21 9.31 -6.62 4.41
CA SER A 21 10.12 -6.69 5.62
C SER A 21 11.16 -7.80 5.51
N ALA A 22 12.23 -7.73 6.30
CA ALA A 22 13.31 -8.73 6.24
C ALA A 22 12.82 -10.18 6.38
N SER A 23 11.76 -10.42 7.17
CA SER A 23 11.18 -11.75 7.37
C SER A 23 10.30 -12.23 6.21
N ALA A 24 9.83 -11.31 5.36
CA ALA A 24 8.94 -11.58 4.23
C ALA A 24 9.64 -11.38 2.86
N HIS A 25 10.93 -11.01 2.87
CA HIS A 25 11.75 -10.90 1.66
C HIS A 25 12.12 -12.30 1.16
N SER A 26 11.36 -12.79 0.19
CA SER A 26 11.43 -14.16 -0.33
C SER A 26 11.94 -14.24 -1.77
N SER A 27 12.06 -13.11 -2.47
CA SER A 27 12.54 -13.04 -3.85
C SER A 27 13.53 -11.89 -4.05
N PRO A 28 14.58 -12.05 -4.88
CA PRO A 28 15.49 -10.96 -5.25
C PRO A 28 14.81 -9.83 -6.02
N ASP A 29 13.62 -10.06 -6.60
CA ASP A 29 12.86 -9.02 -7.31
C ASP A 29 12.18 -8.03 -6.35
N GLN A 30 12.03 -8.42 -5.08
CA GLN A 30 11.48 -7.58 -4.01
C GLN A 30 12.55 -6.62 -3.48
N GLY A 31 12.13 -5.41 -3.15
CA GLY A 31 12.91 -4.51 -2.32
C GLY A 31 12.86 -4.96 -0.87
N GLN A 32 13.91 -4.67 -0.10
CA GLN A 32 13.86 -4.84 1.34
C GLN A 32 13.36 -3.54 1.98
N LEU A 33 12.25 -3.62 2.72
CA LEU A 33 11.68 -2.51 3.45
C LEU A 33 12.56 -2.21 4.68
N SER A 34 12.93 -0.94 4.86
CA SER A 34 13.67 -0.49 6.05
C SER A 34 12.86 -0.77 7.32
N SER A 35 13.54 -1.16 8.41
CA SER A 35 12.91 -1.25 9.73
C SER A 35 12.35 0.10 10.19
N GLU A 36 12.93 1.19 9.69
CA GLU A 36 12.54 2.57 10.01
C GLU A 36 11.45 3.11 9.07
N PHE A 37 10.97 2.30 8.11
CA PHE A 37 9.95 2.76 7.17
C PHE A 37 8.65 3.09 7.91
N TRP A 38 8.16 2.21 8.79
CA TRP A 38 7.02 2.51 9.65
C TRP A 38 7.50 3.24 10.90
N ARG A 39 7.10 4.51 11.06
CA ARG A 39 7.30 5.25 12.33
C ARG A 39 6.32 4.76 13.38
N ASN A 40 5.07 4.58 12.99
CA ASN A 40 4.00 3.99 13.78
C ASN A 40 3.11 3.17 12.87
N VAL A 41 2.66 2.01 13.32
CA VAL A 41 1.76 1.16 12.53
C VAL A 41 0.82 0.41 13.47
N GLU A 42 -0.46 0.41 13.12
CA GLU A 42 -1.47 -0.44 13.73
C GLU A 42 -1.77 -1.61 12.80
N PHE A 43 -1.66 -2.83 13.31
CA PHE A 43 -2.18 -4.02 12.65
C PHE A 43 -3.54 -4.37 13.22
N LYS A 44 -4.52 -4.57 12.34
CA LYS A 44 -5.88 -4.95 12.73
C LYS A 44 -6.44 -6.02 11.82
N THR A 45 -7.15 -6.98 12.41
CA THR A 45 -7.89 -8.01 11.69
C THR A 45 -9.34 -8.00 12.13
N GLY A 46 -10.23 -8.48 11.27
CA GLY A 46 -11.64 -8.64 11.64
C GLY A 46 -12.48 -9.24 10.53
N ASN A 47 -13.79 -9.07 10.67
CA ASN A 47 -14.78 -9.45 9.67
C ASN A 47 -15.41 -8.17 9.09
N GLY A 48 -15.52 -8.12 7.77
CA GLY A 48 -16.06 -6.99 7.04
C GLY A 48 -17.57 -7.04 6.84
N VAL A 49 -18.08 -6.27 5.88
CA VAL A 49 -19.52 -6.00 5.70
C VAL A 49 -20.35 -7.27 5.48
N ASN A 50 -19.77 -8.28 4.84
CA ASN A 50 -20.40 -9.57 4.57
C ASN A 50 -19.85 -10.71 5.45
N GLY A 51 -19.22 -10.36 6.58
CA GLY A 51 -18.66 -11.33 7.53
C GLY A 51 -17.38 -12.02 7.06
N LYS A 52 -16.79 -11.60 5.93
CA LYS A 52 -15.54 -12.13 5.37
C LYS A 52 -14.32 -11.49 6.04
N ARG A 53 -13.18 -12.19 6.04
CA ARG A 53 -12.01 -11.74 6.81
C ARG A 53 -11.34 -10.56 6.12
N TYR A 54 -10.76 -9.69 6.93
CA TYR A 54 -9.78 -8.70 6.49
C TYR A 54 -8.59 -8.64 7.45
N ALA A 55 -7.47 -8.15 6.93
CA ALA A 55 -6.33 -7.66 7.69
C ALA A 55 -5.92 -6.30 7.14
N GLN A 56 -5.47 -5.38 7.99
CA GLN A 56 -5.00 -4.08 7.56
C GLN A 56 -3.81 -3.60 8.38
N LEU A 57 -3.01 -2.76 7.75
CA LEU A 57 -2.02 -1.90 8.39
C LEU A 57 -2.38 -0.45 8.09
N THR A 58 -2.35 0.40 9.12
CA THR A 58 -2.51 1.86 8.97
C THR A 58 -1.48 2.55 9.84
N GLY A 59 -0.87 3.63 9.35
CA GLY A 59 0.05 4.37 10.19
C GLY A 59 0.94 5.37 9.46
N CYS A 60 1.97 5.82 10.18
CA CYS A 60 2.91 6.84 9.73
C CYS A 60 4.15 6.19 9.17
N ILE A 61 4.61 6.73 8.04
CA ILE A 61 5.81 6.26 7.37
C ILE A 61 6.94 7.27 7.47
N ASN A 62 8.15 6.82 7.16
CA ASN A 62 9.31 7.64 6.88
C ASN A 62 9.68 7.47 5.40
N PRO A 63 9.18 8.34 4.50
CA PRO A 63 9.36 8.15 3.07
C PRO A 63 10.82 8.29 2.62
N SER A 64 11.67 8.93 3.42
CA SER A 64 13.11 9.08 3.12
C SER A 64 13.89 7.76 3.16
N THR A 65 13.31 6.71 3.73
CA THR A 65 13.96 5.38 3.84
C THR A 65 13.88 4.57 2.54
N LEU A 66 13.12 5.03 1.56
CA LEU A 66 12.97 4.40 0.26
C LEU A 66 13.38 5.39 -0.85
N ASP A 67 14.41 5.04 -1.62
CA ASP A 67 14.88 5.85 -2.75
C ASP A 67 13.88 5.92 -3.91
N ARG A 68 12.91 4.99 -3.95
CA ARG A 68 11.94 4.88 -5.04
C ARG A 68 10.82 5.90 -5.01
N ILE A 69 10.45 6.38 -3.84
CA ILE A 69 9.27 7.23 -3.67
C ILE A 69 9.68 8.70 -3.55
N ASN A 70 8.92 9.57 -4.20
CA ASN A 70 9.07 11.00 -4.00
C ASN A 70 8.44 11.40 -2.66
N ALA A 71 9.23 11.87 -1.70
CA ALA A 71 8.75 12.28 -0.38
C ALA A 71 7.77 13.49 -0.42
N ASN A 72 7.73 14.23 -1.53
CA ASN A 72 6.81 15.36 -1.72
C ASN A 72 5.55 14.97 -2.50
N ASP A 73 5.38 13.70 -2.86
CA ASP A 73 4.21 13.24 -3.59
C ASP A 73 2.97 13.22 -2.68
N GLY A 74 1.84 13.70 -3.22
CA GLY A 74 0.54 13.65 -2.54
C GLY A 74 0.03 12.22 -2.37
N GLY A 75 0.49 11.29 -3.22
CA GLY A 75 0.26 9.87 -3.08
C GLY A 75 -0.44 9.22 -4.26
N GLY A 76 -0.76 7.95 -4.10
CA GLY A 76 -1.48 7.14 -5.09
C GLY A 76 -1.94 5.81 -4.50
N GLN A 77 -2.54 4.96 -5.34
CA GLN A 77 -3.14 3.69 -4.93
C GLN A 77 -2.55 2.53 -5.74
N TYR A 78 -2.24 1.44 -5.07
CA TYR A 78 -2.08 0.14 -5.72
C TYR A 78 -3.17 -0.80 -5.23
N ASP A 79 -3.77 -1.55 -6.14
CA ASP A 79 -4.81 -2.49 -5.76
C ASP A 79 -4.77 -3.74 -6.65
N SER A 80 -5.48 -4.79 -6.19
CA SER A 80 -5.51 -6.10 -6.86
C SER A 80 -6.09 -6.09 -8.28
N SER A 81 -6.79 -5.04 -8.70
CA SER A 81 -7.29 -4.89 -10.07
C SER A 81 -6.24 -4.33 -11.03
N GLY A 82 -5.20 -3.64 -10.53
CA GLY A 82 -4.19 -2.98 -11.33
C GLY A 82 -4.72 -1.83 -12.20
N GLY A 83 -5.85 -1.22 -11.83
CA GLY A 83 -6.46 -0.10 -12.54
C GLY A 83 -6.84 -0.42 -13.99
N VAL A 84 -6.85 0.61 -14.85
CA VAL A 84 -7.24 0.46 -16.26
C VAL A 84 -6.23 -0.42 -17.00
N GLY A 85 -6.68 -1.60 -17.41
CA GLY A 85 -5.86 -2.58 -18.13
C GLY A 85 -5.07 -3.54 -17.25
N GLY A 86 -5.20 -3.45 -15.91
CA GLY A 86 -4.65 -4.43 -14.96
C GLY A 86 -3.13 -4.44 -14.85
N ASN A 87 -2.48 -3.30 -15.10
CA ASN A 87 -1.03 -3.18 -15.14
C ASN A 87 -0.47 -2.06 -14.24
N GLY A 88 -1.34 -1.42 -13.45
CA GLY A 88 -1.03 -0.32 -12.55
C GLY A 88 -0.62 -0.75 -11.15
N ASN A 89 -0.30 -2.03 -10.94
CA ASN A 89 0.23 -2.56 -9.68
C ASN A 89 1.50 -3.41 -9.93
N PRO A 90 2.36 -3.63 -8.91
CA PRO A 90 3.54 -4.47 -9.09
C PRO A 90 3.17 -5.84 -9.68
N GLU A 91 3.90 -6.29 -10.69
CA GLU A 91 3.57 -7.54 -11.39
C GLU A 91 3.55 -8.73 -10.42
N GLY A 92 2.41 -9.44 -10.39
CA GLY A 92 2.20 -10.59 -9.52
C GLY A 92 2.03 -10.26 -8.04
N SER A 93 1.86 -8.99 -7.64
CA SER A 93 1.63 -8.65 -6.24
C SER A 93 0.28 -9.18 -5.74
N ALA A 94 0.29 -9.72 -4.53
CA ALA A 94 -0.90 -10.22 -3.86
C ALA A 94 -0.76 -10.06 -2.35
N CYS A 95 -1.90 -9.98 -1.66
CA CYS A 95 -1.95 -10.27 -0.23
C CYS A 95 -2.05 -11.78 -0.03
N GLU A 96 -0.99 -12.42 0.44
CA GLU A 96 -0.98 -13.87 0.66
C GLU A 96 -2.12 -14.30 1.62
N GLY A 97 -2.94 -15.26 1.18
CA GLY A 97 -4.07 -15.79 1.96
C GLY A 97 -5.36 -14.95 1.91
N TYR A 98 -5.40 -13.90 1.07
CA TYR A 98 -6.57 -13.08 0.78
C TYR A 98 -6.80 -12.97 -0.74
N ASN A 99 -8.01 -12.60 -1.15
CA ASN A 99 -8.39 -12.53 -2.56
C ASN A 99 -8.11 -11.15 -3.19
N HIS A 100 -8.14 -10.10 -2.38
CA HIS A 100 -8.07 -8.72 -2.83
C HIS A 100 -7.17 -7.89 -1.90
N TYR A 101 -6.65 -6.80 -2.42
CA TYR A 101 -6.00 -5.78 -1.62
C TYR A 101 -6.22 -4.39 -2.20
N VAL A 102 -6.13 -3.40 -1.31
CA VAL A 102 -5.98 -1.99 -1.65
C VAL A 102 -4.90 -1.40 -0.75
N GLU A 103 -3.98 -0.66 -1.34
CA GLU A 103 -2.84 0.00 -0.71
C GLU A 103 -2.81 1.45 -1.16
N LEU A 104 -2.69 2.38 -0.22
CA LEU A 104 -2.43 3.78 -0.52
C LEU A 104 -1.13 4.21 0.15
N LEU A 105 -0.33 4.95 -0.62
CA LEU A 105 0.92 5.53 -0.15
C LEU A 105 0.83 7.05 -0.31
N GLU A 106 0.98 7.79 0.78
CA GLU A 106 0.91 9.27 0.82
C GLU A 106 2.19 9.86 1.44
N PRO A 107 3.29 9.97 0.67
CA PRO A 107 4.58 10.39 1.19
C PRO A 107 4.59 11.81 1.80
N ALA A 108 3.88 12.76 1.20
CA ALA A 108 3.79 14.13 1.71
C ALA A 108 2.94 14.25 2.98
N GLY A 109 1.98 13.34 3.19
CA GLY A 109 1.15 13.22 4.39
C GLY A 109 1.75 12.28 5.45
N PRO A 110 3.07 12.09 5.43
CA PRO A 110 3.84 10.85 5.64
C PRO A 110 3.05 9.68 6.26
N ARG A 111 2.15 9.09 5.48
CA ARG A 111 1.32 7.96 5.90
C ARG A 111 1.11 6.93 4.80
N ALA A 112 0.78 5.72 5.22
CA ALA A 112 0.41 4.64 4.33
C ALA A 112 -0.64 3.74 4.98
N CYS A 113 -1.35 3.01 4.14
CA CYS A 113 -2.34 2.04 4.57
C CYS A 113 -2.44 0.92 3.54
N ILE A 114 -2.63 -0.31 4.01
CA ILE A 114 -2.90 -1.46 3.17
C ILE A 114 -3.96 -2.32 3.85
N ARG A 115 -4.90 -2.84 3.05
CA ARG A 115 -5.93 -3.76 3.51
C ARG A 115 -5.99 -4.94 2.57
N CYS A 116 -5.88 -6.14 3.15
CA CYS A 116 -6.11 -7.41 2.50
C CYS A 116 -7.50 -7.91 2.87
N CYS A 117 -8.29 -8.39 1.91
CA CYS A 117 -9.66 -8.83 2.19
C CYS A 117 -10.07 -10.05 1.34
N ASP A 118 -10.94 -10.87 1.93
CA ASP A 118 -11.56 -12.01 1.24
C ASP A 118 -12.75 -11.57 0.34
N ASP A 119 -13.36 -10.42 0.65
CA ASP A 119 -14.49 -9.85 -0.07
C ASP A 119 -14.10 -8.51 -0.70
N PRO A 120 -14.29 -8.31 -2.01
CA PRO A 120 -13.94 -7.06 -2.68
C PRO A 120 -14.68 -5.84 -2.11
N ALA A 121 -15.85 -6.01 -1.49
CA ALA A 121 -16.57 -4.92 -0.83
C ALA A 121 -15.81 -4.33 0.35
N ASP A 122 -14.85 -5.06 0.93
CA ASP A 122 -13.99 -4.61 2.02
C ASP A 122 -12.65 -4.02 1.54
N CYS A 123 -12.37 -4.00 0.23
CA CYS A 123 -11.20 -3.34 -0.38
C CYS A 123 -11.66 -2.41 -1.51
N PRO A 124 -12.19 -1.22 -1.20
CA PRO A 124 -12.69 -0.30 -2.22
C PRO A 124 -11.55 0.28 -3.07
N THR A 125 -11.66 0.16 -4.39
CA THR A 125 -10.65 0.59 -5.38
C THR A 125 -11.10 1.77 -6.26
N THR A 126 -12.05 2.57 -5.77
CA THR A 126 -12.64 3.70 -6.53
C THR A 126 -12.53 5.03 -5.81
N MET A 127 -11.69 5.11 -4.79
CA MET A 127 -11.56 6.25 -3.85
C MET A 127 -10.12 6.74 -3.76
N ASP A 128 -9.42 6.69 -4.90
CA ASP A 128 -7.97 6.67 -4.98
C ASP A 128 -7.33 8.02 -4.62
N THR A 129 -8.12 9.10 -4.74
CA THR A 129 -7.75 10.46 -4.34
C THR A 129 -8.30 10.88 -2.97
N SER A 130 -9.11 10.02 -2.34
CA SER A 130 -9.72 10.32 -1.03
C SER A 130 -8.73 10.15 0.11
N GLY A 131 -7.65 9.41 -0.12
CA GLY A 131 -6.59 9.18 0.83
C GLY A 131 -6.90 8.13 1.90
N CYS A 132 -5.84 7.68 2.56
CA CYS A 132 -5.80 6.57 3.49
C CYS A 132 -6.90 6.59 4.55
N PRO A 133 -7.13 7.69 5.30
CA PRO A 133 -8.17 7.71 6.34
C PRO A 133 -9.59 7.49 5.81
N ASN A 134 -9.84 7.84 4.55
CA ASN A 134 -11.15 7.67 3.91
C ASN A 134 -11.31 6.29 3.27
N VAL A 135 -10.25 5.73 2.67
CA VAL A 135 -10.29 4.40 2.02
C VAL A 135 -10.21 3.27 3.04
N ILE A 136 -9.26 3.36 3.99
CA ILE A 136 -9.05 2.37 5.04
C ILE A 136 -9.14 3.09 6.40
N PRO A 137 -10.32 3.08 7.05
CA PRO A 137 -10.44 3.59 8.41
C PRO A 137 -9.52 2.83 9.37
N GLY A 138 -8.80 3.56 10.22
CA GLY A 138 -7.84 2.97 11.15
C GLY A 138 -7.11 4.05 11.94
N ASN A 139 -6.08 3.64 12.68
CA ASN A 139 -5.25 4.57 13.43
C ASN A 139 -4.12 5.13 12.56
N TYR A 140 -4.06 6.46 12.49
CA TYR A 140 -3.05 7.22 11.76
C TYR A 140 -2.22 8.13 12.67
N PHE A 141 -2.29 7.98 13.99
CA PHE A 141 -1.35 8.58 14.96
C PHE A 141 -1.01 10.07 14.74
N ASP A 142 -1.94 10.85 14.18
CA ASP A 142 -1.72 12.24 13.74
C ASP A 142 -0.46 12.44 12.87
N CYS A 143 -0.23 11.55 11.89
CA CYS A 143 0.95 11.62 11.01
C CYS A 143 1.19 13.04 10.47
N ALA A 144 2.38 13.54 10.73
CA ALA A 144 2.91 14.83 10.29
C ALA A 144 4.37 14.70 9.86
#